data_AF-A0A661PDN0-F1
#
_entry.id   AF-A0A661PDN0-F1
#
_cell.length_a   1.000
_cell.length_b   1.000
_cell.length_c   1.000
_cell.angle_alpha   90.00
_cell.angle_beta   90.00
_cell.angle_gamma   90.00
#
_symmetry.space_group_name_H-M   'P 1'
#
loop_
_entity.id
_entity.type
_entity.pdbx_description
1 polymer ?
#
loop_
_entity_poly.entity_id
_entity_poly.type
_entity_poly.pdbx_seq_one_letter_code
_entity_poly.pdbx_strand_id
1 'polypeptide(L)'
;MGKPLAMRTVELVRALQLIHDAIGRVRQGEVRYLAAMAGQLRALLTERTRTADPLLLHLASVLKQELNVYCMPDVNDPEFPPSLKDALLLHIAGFPVTANRQLAAQVPLAIEDLLARDIIFFRDRKYTVRTIIEWFANKAGGAHYSRQLPEDFASLLTMSPFGQMAPIANALLQVGEATATAGRQLLKSVVDFEIHTLIAVPQQDPKGLADLNVLFDARYEGTTMRLTLALDRQLKPVFVAQGLQGVAATVRADRLADWREAHHLHAACCIQEDFATRFELAVDGQVVGRVFVPEPLFVLADPLDYESYHNRSVDGAPQNFSFAVGHVLMLNSDIDLMTRARVMLFMNEKRQNPEQAMILYGPNSFGHSPRGTKDLELTGSYRREKAADVLVQPGSA
;
A
#
# COMPACT_ATOMS: atom_id res chain seq x y z
N MET A 1 7.57 -26.47 3.94
CA MET A 1 7.19 -25.25 4.69
C MET A 1 7.12 -24.11 3.70
N GLY A 2 6.00 -23.38 3.66
CA GLY A 2 5.85 -22.24 2.73
C GLY A 2 6.77 -21.09 3.12
N LYS A 3 7.14 -20.24 2.14
CA LYS A 3 7.86 -18.99 2.43
C LYS A 3 7.00 -18.12 3.37
N PRO A 4 7.60 -17.40 4.33
CA PRO A 4 6.87 -16.45 5.18
C PRO A 4 6.07 -15.46 4.32
N LEU A 5 4.86 -15.08 4.77
CA LEU A 5 3.98 -14.12 4.08
C LEU A 5 4.74 -12.86 3.69
N ALA A 6 5.54 -12.37 4.64
CA ALA A 6 6.51 -11.31 4.47
C ALA A 6 7.33 -11.40 3.17
N MET A 7 8.05 -12.50 2.97
CA MET A 7 8.91 -12.69 1.80
C MET A 7 8.10 -12.71 0.50
N ARG A 8 6.91 -13.34 0.54
CA ARG A 8 6.00 -13.36 -0.62
C ARG A 8 5.51 -11.96 -0.99
N THR A 9 5.26 -11.10 -0.01
CA THR A 9 4.86 -9.72 -0.26
C THR A 9 5.98 -8.89 -0.90
N VAL A 10 7.23 -9.09 -0.45
CA VAL A 10 8.41 -8.46 -1.09
C VAL A 10 8.58 -8.93 -2.54
N GLU A 11 8.36 -10.22 -2.80
CA GLU A 11 8.36 -10.77 -4.17
C GLU A 11 7.26 -10.15 -5.04
N LEU A 12 6.06 -9.95 -4.47
CA LEU A 12 4.94 -9.32 -5.18
C LEU A 12 5.28 -7.88 -5.57
N VAL A 13 5.77 -7.09 -4.61
CA VAL A 13 6.22 -5.72 -4.81
C VAL A 13 7.17 -5.61 -6.01
N ARG A 14 8.22 -6.44 -6.04
CA ARG A 14 9.25 -6.38 -7.08
C ARG A 14 8.68 -6.77 -8.44
N ALA A 15 7.84 -7.80 -8.48
CA ALA A 15 7.18 -8.24 -9.72
C ALA A 15 6.24 -7.15 -10.28
N LEU A 16 5.49 -6.46 -9.42
CA LEU A 16 4.60 -5.36 -9.83
C LEU A 16 5.38 -4.14 -10.34
N GLN A 17 6.50 -3.77 -9.71
CA GLN A 17 7.40 -2.72 -10.20
C GLN A 17 7.95 -3.06 -11.60
N LEU A 18 8.40 -4.30 -11.81
CA LEU A 18 8.88 -4.74 -13.13
C LEU A 18 7.79 -4.68 -14.21
N ILE A 19 6.53 -5.01 -13.85
CA ILE A 19 5.40 -4.84 -14.76
C ILE A 19 5.18 -3.35 -15.07
N HIS A 20 5.19 -2.49 -14.06
CA HIS A 20 5.02 -1.04 -14.22
C HIS A 20 6.08 -0.43 -15.14
N ASP A 21 7.36 -0.76 -14.91
CA ASP A 21 8.47 -0.30 -15.73
C ASP A 21 8.34 -0.80 -17.18
N ALA A 22 7.96 -2.06 -17.35
CA ALA A 22 7.76 -2.65 -18.67
C ALA A 22 6.60 -1.98 -19.43
N ILE A 23 5.49 -1.65 -18.75
CA ILE A 23 4.37 -0.88 -19.33
C ILE A 23 4.87 0.46 -19.85
N GLY A 24 5.63 1.20 -19.04
CA GLY A 24 6.20 2.50 -19.43
C GLY A 24 7.07 2.39 -20.69
N ARG A 25 7.95 1.39 -20.74
CA ARG A 25 8.83 1.12 -21.89
C ARG A 25 8.08 0.70 -23.14
N VAL A 26 7.06 -0.15 -23.02
CA VAL A 26 6.23 -0.57 -24.15
C VAL A 26 5.45 0.62 -24.72
N ARG A 27 4.91 1.50 -23.87
CA ARG A 27 4.25 2.74 -24.30
C ARG A 27 5.18 3.71 -25.03
N GLN A 28 6.49 3.64 -24.75
CA GLN A 28 7.53 4.38 -25.48
C GLN A 28 7.97 3.70 -26.79
N GLY A 29 7.33 2.58 -27.18
CA GLY A 29 7.63 1.83 -28.41
C GLY A 29 8.66 0.71 -28.22
N GLU A 30 9.18 0.49 -27.00
CA GLU A 30 10.16 -0.57 -26.73
C GLU A 30 9.47 -1.94 -26.52
N VAL A 31 8.90 -2.50 -27.60
CA VAL A 31 8.09 -3.74 -27.59
C VAL A 31 8.82 -4.97 -27.02
N ARG A 32 10.16 -4.97 -26.97
CA ARG A 32 10.96 -6.03 -26.34
C ARG A 32 10.62 -6.26 -24.86
N TYR A 33 10.09 -5.25 -24.17
CA TYR A 33 9.70 -5.35 -22.76
C TYR A 33 8.39 -6.13 -22.54
N LEU A 34 7.62 -6.42 -23.60
CA LEU A 34 6.45 -7.31 -23.51
C LEU A 34 6.83 -8.69 -22.99
N ALA A 35 8.00 -9.22 -23.37
CA ALA A 35 8.46 -10.53 -22.91
C ALA A 35 8.77 -10.53 -21.40
N ALA A 36 9.42 -9.47 -20.91
CA ALA A 36 9.70 -9.30 -19.48
C ALA A 36 8.39 -9.18 -18.68
N MET A 37 7.45 -8.36 -19.17
CA MET A 37 6.12 -8.21 -18.57
C MET A 37 5.36 -9.54 -18.53
N ALA A 38 5.34 -10.31 -19.62
CA ALA A 38 4.70 -11.62 -19.66
C ALA A 38 5.31 -12.62 -18.67
N GLY A 39 6.64 -12.59 -18.49
CA GLY A 39 7.32 -13.41 -17.49
C GLY A 39 6.81 -13.12 -16.08
N GLN A 40 6.67 -11.85 -15.72
CA GLN A 40 6.12 -11.45 -14.42
C GLN A 40 4.63 -11.76 -14.29
N LEU A 41 3.83 -11.48 -15.32
CA LEU A 41 2.40 -11.81 -15.33
C LEU A 41 2.16 -13.30 -15.16
N ARG A 42 3.00 -14.14 -15.80
CA ARG A 42 2.95 -15.59 -15.60
C ARG A 42 3.15 -15.95 -14.13
N ALA A 43 4.23 -15.46 -13.51
CA ALA A 43 4.53 -15.75 -12.11
C ALA A 43 3.43 -15.26 -11.14
N LEU A 44 2.81 -14.12 -11.44
CA LEU A 44 1.77 -13.52 -10.59
C LEU A 44 0.39 -14.15 -10.77
N LEU A 45 0.03 -14.56 -11.99
CA LEU A 45 -1.36 -14.89 -12.36
C LEU A 45 -1.57 -16.35 -12.81
N THR A 46 -0.59 -16.96 -13.47
CA THR A 46 -0.85 -18.24 -14.18
C THR A 46 -0.05 -19.42 -13.68
N GLU A 47 1.17 -19.20 -13.18
CA GLU A 47 2.09 -20.27 -12.79
C GLU A 47 1.64 -20.97 -11.51
N ARG A 48 1.05 -22.15 -11.69
CA ARG A 48 0.76 -23.10 -10.62
C ARG A 48 1.88 -24.12 -10.57
N THR A 49 2.56 -24.20 -9.43
CA THR A 49 3.45 -25.33 -9.14
C THR A 49 2.70 -26.36 -8.30
N ARG A 50 3.21 -27.59 -8.17
CA ARG A 50 2.61 -28.62 -7.30
C ARG A 50 2.37 -28.15 -5.86
N THR A 51 3.06 -27.10 -5.42
CA THR A 51 3.11 -26.65 -4.03
C THR A 51 2.72 -25.19 -3.84
N ALA A 52 2.41 -24.43 -4.89
CA ALA A 52 2.11 -23.01 -4.75
C ALA A 52 1.19 -22.48 -5.85
N ASP A 53 0.17 -21.73 -5.42
CA ASP A 53 -0.67 -20.89 -6.25
C ASP A 53 0.08 -19.64 -6.73
N PRO A 54 -0.36 -19.03 -7.86
CA PRO A 54 0.21 -17.81 -8.39
C PRO A 54 0.25 -16.71 -7.33
N LEU A 55 1.35 -15.94 -7.31
CA LEU A 55 1.71 -15.12 -6.16
C LEU A 55 0.63 -14.09 -5.78
N LEU A 56 0.09 -13.38 -6.77
CA LEU A 56 -0.92 -12.35 -6.53
C LEU A 56 -2.24 -12.95 -6.03
N LEU A 57 -2.70 -14.04 -6.67
CA LEU A 57 -3.94 -14.73 -6.28
C LEU A 57 -3.84 -15.34 -4.88
N HIS A 58 -2.70 -15.95 -4.56
CA HIS A 58 -2.44 -16.49 -3.24
C HIS A 58 -2.48 -15.39 -2.16
N LEU A 59 -1.80 -14.26 -2.39
CA LEU A 59 -1.78 -13.16 -1.42
C LEU A 59 -3.17 -12.54 -1.25
N ALA A 60 -3.91 -12.36 -2.34
CA ALA A 60 -5.30 -11.90 -2.28
C ALA A 60 -6.18 -12.84 -1.44
N SER A 61 -6.06 -14.15 -1.63
CA SER A 61 -6.76 -15.15 -0.82
C SER A 61 -6.38 -15.09 0.67
N VAL A 62 -5.09 -15.00 0.99
CA VAL A 62 -4.61 -14.87 2.38
C VAL A 62 -5.15 -13.60 3.04
N LEU A 63 -5.20 -12.49 2.29
CA LEU A 63 -5.71 -11.20 2.75
C LEU A 63 -7.24 -11.09 2.64
N LYS A 64 -7.93 -12.12 2.15
CA LYS A 64 -9.38 -12.17 1.92
C LYS A 64 -9.90 -11.00 1.07
N GLN A 65 -9.12 -10.63 0.05
CA GLN A 65 -9.43 -9.57 -0.89
C GLN A 65 -9.78 -10.19 -2.25
N GLU A 66 -10.89 -9.78 -2.84
CA GLU A 66 -11.25 -10.18 -4.19
C GLU A 66 -10.52 -9.31 -5.21
N LEU A 67 -9.89 -9.94 -6.21
CA LEU A 67 -9.25 -9.24 -7.31
C LEU A 67 -10.19 -9.17 -8.49
N ASN A 68 -10.92 -8.06 -8.56
CA ASN A 68 -11.85 -7.79 -9.66
C ASN A 68 -11.23 -6.85 -10.69
N VAL A 69 -11.59 -7.09 -11.94
CA VAL A 69 -11.29 -6.23 -13.09
C VAL A 69 -12.59 -5.92 -13.82
N TYR A 70 -12.54 -4.93 -14.69
CA TYR A 70 -13.65 -4.52 -15.55
C TYR A 70 -13.25 -4.73 -17.00
N CYS A 71 -14.12 -5.38 -17.76
CA CYS A 71 -13.89 -5.67 -19.17
C CYS A 71 -15.18 -5.44 -19.97
N MET A 72 -15.06 -5.20 -21.27
CA MET A 72 -16.23 -5.13 -22.14
C MET A 72 -16.86 -6.53 -22.30
N PRO A 73 -18.17 -6.62 -22.57
CA PRO A 73 -18.78 -7.88 -22.95
C PRO A 73 -18.14 -8.46 -24.22
N ASP A 74 -18.24 -9.78 -24.41
CA ASP A 74 -17.69 -10.50 -25.56
C ASP A 74 -18.81 -11.07 -26.44
N VAL A 75 -18.43 -11.91 -27.42
CA VAL A 75 -19.40 -12.61 -28.29
C VAL A 75 -20.31 -13.58 -27.54
N ASN A 76 -20.06 -13.85 -26.25
CA ASN A 76 -20.97 -14.66 -25.43
C ASN A 76 -22.06 -13.81 -24.77
N ASP A 77 -22.00 -12.48 -24.92
CA ASP A 77 -23.09 -11.59 -24.54
C ASP A 77 -24.40 -12.03 -25.22
N PRO A 78 -25.50 -12.21 -24.47
CA PRO A 78 -26.82 -12.53 -25.04
C PRO A 78 -27.29 -11.53 -26.10
N GLU A 79 -26.84 -10.28 -26.05
CA GLU A 79 -27.16 -9.24 -27.02
C GLU A 79 -26.33 -9.36 -28.32
N PHE A 80 -25.27 -10.18 -28.34
CA PHE A 80 -24.45 -10.37 -29.54
C PHE A 80 -25.21 -11.19 -30.60
N PRO A 81 -25.37 -10.68 -31.83
CA PRO A 81 -26.13 -11.37 -32.89
C PRO A 81 -25.54 -12.76 -33.21
N PRO A 82 -26.29 -13.86 -32.99
CA PRO A 82 -25.78 -15.22 -33.22
C PRO A 82 -25.32 -15.46 -34.66
N SER A 83 -26.00 -14.85 -35.63
CA SER A 83 -25.68 -14.95 -37.05
C SER A 83 -24.32 -14.39 -37.43
N LEU A 84 -23.75 -13.49 -36.62
CA LEU A 84 -22.42 -12.94 -36.86
C LEU A 84 -21.31 -13.82 -36.29
N LYS A 85 -21.59 -14.68 -35.30
CA LYS A 85 -20.55 -15.48 -34.61
C LYS A 85 -19.78 -16.37 -35.57
N ASP A 86 -20.48 -17.03 -36.48
CA ASP A 86 -19.90 -17.97 -37.45
C ASP A 86 -19.20 -17.26 -38.63
N ALA A 87 -19.42 -15.96 -38.80
CA ALA A 87 -18.85 -15.16 -39.88
C ALA A 87 -17.59 -14.36 -39.46
N LEU A 88 -17.20 -14.40 -38.19
CA LEU A 88 -16.05 -13.65 -37.69
C LEU A 88 -14.74 -14.23 -38.23
N LEU A 89 -13.93 -13.41 -38.89
CA LEU A 89 -12.54 -13.78 -39.25
C LEU A 89 -11.54 -13.40 -38.16
N LEU A 90 -11.82 -12.27 -37.49
CA LEU A 90 -11.09 -11.74 -36.36
C LEU A 90 -12.09 -11.12 -35.40
N HIS A 91 -11.99 -11.44 -34.12
CA HIS A 91 -12.72 -10.76 -33.07
C HIS A 91 -11.80 -10.53 -31.87
N ILE A 92 -11.81 -9.31 -31.34
CA ILE A 92 -11.02 -8.91 -30.18
C ILE A 92 -12.03 -8.41 -29.15
N ALA A 93 -12.16 -9.14 -28.05
CA ALA A 93 -13.21 -8.96 -27.05
C ALA A 93 -12.63 -8.54 -25.69
N GLY A 94 -13.48 -8.04 -24.81
CA GLY A 94 -13.07 -7.78 -23.42
C GLY A 94 -12.31 -6.48 -23.19
N PHE A 95 -11.97 -5.72 -24.23
CA PHE A 95 -11.20 -4.49 -24.10
C PHE A 95 -12.07 -3.23 -24.13
N PRO A 96 -11.77 -2.21 -23.31
CA PRO A 96 -10.60 -2.14 -22.44
C PRO A 96 -10.73 -2.99 -21.16
N VAL A 97 -9.61 -3.57 -20.73
CA VAL A 97 -9.49 -4.26 -19.43
C VAL A 97 -8.90 -3.27 -18.43
N THR A 98 -9.63 -2.97 -17.37
CA THR A 98 -9.25 -1.94 -16.39
C THR A 98 -9.49 -2.43 -14.97
N ALA A 99 -8.70 -1.96 -14.00
CA ALA A 99 -8.92 -2.32 -12.60
C ALA A 99 -10.12 -1.57 -11.96
N ASN A 100 -10.45 -0.39 -12.50
CA ASN A 100 -11.62 0.38 -12.10
C ASN A 100 -12.53 0.55 -13.31
N ARG A 101 -13.85 0.62 -13.10
CA ARG A 101 -14.81 0.86 -14.18
C ARG A 101 -14.58 2.23 -14.82
N GLN A 102 -14.31 2.25 -16.12
CA GLN A 102 -14.15 3.45 -16.93
C GLN A 102 -15.32 3.67 -17.90
N LEU A 103 -16.01 2.61 -18.29
CA LEU A 103 -17.14 2.67 -19.22
C LEU A 103 -18.40 2.04 -18.63
N ALA A 104 -19.56 2.59 -18.96
CA ALA A 104 -20.85 2.07 -18.50
C ALA A 104 -21.12 0.63 -19.00
N ALA A 105 -20.62 0.26 -20.17
CA ALA A 105 -20.80 -1.10 -20.70
C ALA A 105 -19.87 -2.14 -20.05
N GLN A 106 -18.83 -1.73 -19.33
CA GLN A 106 -17.94 -2.70 -18.69
C GLN A 106 -18.64 -3.46 -17.57
N VAL A 107 -18.34 -4.76 -17.51
CA VAL A 107 -18.83 -5.68 -16.48
C VAL A 107 -17.69 -6.06 -15.53
N PRO A 108 -17.95 -6.17 -14.21
CA PRO A 108 -16.97 -6.68 -13.27
C PRO A 108 -16.75 -8.17 -13.51
N LEU A 109 -15.51 -8.61 -13.34
CA LEU A 109 -15.10 -10.00 -13.51
C LEU A 109 -13.94 -10.31 -12.57
N ALA A 110 -13.93 -11.50 -11.96
CA ALA A 110 -12.77 -11.95 -11.21
C ALA A 110 -11.56 -12.10 -12.16
N ILE A 111 -10.36 -11.76 -11.69
CA ILE A 111 -9.17 -11.86 -12.53
C ILE A 111 -8.93 -13.29 -13.03
N GLU A 112 -9.31 -14.31 -12.25
CA GLU A 112 -9.25 -15.72 -12.64
C GLU A 112 -10.15 -16.04 -13.83
N ASP A 113 -11.36 -15.47 -13.86
CA ASP A 113 -12.30 -15.65 -14.95
C ASP A 113 -11.83 -14.90 -16.20
N LEU A 114 -11.22 -13.71 -16.03
CA LEU A 114 -10.55 -13.01 -17.14
C LEU A 114 -9.46 -13.89 -17.75
N LEU A 115 -8.63 -14.56 -16.93
CA LEU A 115 -7.55 -15.42 -17.42
C LEU A 115 -8.06 -16.57 -18.30
N ALA A 116 -9.27 -17.06 -18.03
CA ALA A 116 -9.92 -18.14 -18.76
C ALA A 116 -10.74 -17.65 -19.98
N ARG A 117 -11.01 -16.34 -20.09
CA ARG A 117 -11.89 -15.80 -21.13
C ARG A 117 -11.20 -15.79 -22.51
N ASP A 118 -11.97 -16.18 -23.54
CA ASP A 118 -11.58 -16.03 -24.94
C ASP A 118 -11.58 -14.54 -25.32
N ILE A 119 -10.39 -13.95 -25.52
CA ILE A 119 -10.26 -12.51 -25.84
C ILE A 119 -9.89 -12.25 -27.30
N ILE A 120 -9.34 -13.25 -27.99
CA ILE A 120 -9.04 -13.15 -29.43
C ILE A 120 -9.56 -14.40 -30.14
N PHE A 121 -10.37 -14.20 -31.15
CA PHE A 121 -10.74 -15.23 -32.13
C PHE A 121 -10.07 -14.89 -33.45
N PHE A 122 -9.35 -15.82 -34.06
CA PHE A 122 -8.70 -15.63 -35.36
C PHE A 122 -8.62 -16.95 -36.12
N ARG A 123 -9.23 -17.03 -37.30
CA ARG A 123 -9.22 -18.23 -38.18
C ARG A 123 -9.55 -19.52 -37.41
N ASP A 124 -10.70 -19.55 -36.75
CA ASP A 124 -11.22 -20.67 -35.95
C ASP A 124 -10.42 -21.01 -34.68
N ARG A 125 -9.36 -20.24 -34.39
CA ARG A 125 -8.58 -20.37 -33.16
C ARG A 125 -9.03 -19.35 -32.14
N LYS A 126 -9.09 -19.79 -30.89
CA LYS A 126 -9.41 -18.97 -29.73
C LYS A 126 -8.18 -18.83 -28.85
N TYR A 127 -7.94 -17.62 -28.37
CA TYR A 127 -6.86 -17.32 -27.45
C TYR A 127 -7.41 -16.70 -26.18
N THR A 128 -7.09 -17.33 -25.06
CA THR A 128 -7.36 -16.79 -23.74
C THR A 128 -6.23 -15.86 -23.30
N VAL A 129 -6.51 -15.02 -22.31
CA VAL A 129 -5.47 -14.19 -21.67
C VAL A 129 -4.34 -15.06 -21.12
N ARG A 130 -4.67 -16.18 -20.47
CA ARG A 130 -3.67 -17.15 -19.95
C ARG A 130 -2.76 -17.65 -21.07
N THR A 131 -3.35 -18.10 -22.17
CA THR A 131 -2.59 -18.61 -23.32
C THR A 131 -1.64 -17.54 -23.83
N ILE A 132 -2.10 -16.30 -24.00
CA ILE A 132 -1.27 -15.19 -24.47
C ILE A 132 -0.07 -14.91 -23.54
N ILE A 133 -0.30 -14.85 -22.23
CA ILE A 133 0.76 -14.67 -21.22
C ILE A 133 1.80 -15.80 -21.33
N GLU A 134 1.35 -17.05 -21.32
CA GLU A 134 2.21 -18.23 -21.37
C GLU A 134 3.02 -18.30 -22.67
N TRP A 135 2.43 -17.92 -23.81
CA TRP A 135 3.14 -17.86 -25.08
C TRP A 135 4.25 -16.82 -25.08
N PHE A 136 3.97 -15.59 -24.65
CA PHE A 136 5.01 -14.55 -24.57
C PHE A 136 6.11 -14.92 -23.58
N ALA A 137 5.76 -15.42 -22.40
CA ALA A 137 6.73 -15.80 -21.37
C ALA A 137 7.66 -16.93 -21.83
N ASN A 138 7.12 -17.95 -22.53
CA ASN A 138 7.90 -19.10 -22.97
C ASN A 138 8.72 -18.86 -24.25
N LYS A 139 8.19 -18.07 -25.20
CA LYS A 139 8.73 -18.00 -26.57
C LYS A 139 9.47 -16.69 -26.89
N ALA A 140 9.12 -15.59 -26.21
CA ALA A 140 9.70 -14.29 -26.50
C ALA A 140 10.79 -13.86 -25.49
N GLY A 141 10.91 -14.54 -24.34
CA GLY A 141 11.84 -14.13 -23.26
C GLY A 141 12.60 -15.24 -22.52
N GLY A 142 12.49 -16.51 -22.92
CA GLY A 142 13.10 -17.66 -22.21
C GLY A 142 14.33 -18.25 -22.89
N ALA A 143 15.16 -18.96 -22.12
CA ALA A 143 16.39 -19.66 -22.58
C ALA A 143 16.14 -20.79 -23.61
N HIS A 144 14.88 -21.19 -23.82
CA HIS A 144 14.48 -22.21 -24.77
C HIS A 144 13.61 -21.60 -25.87
N TYR A 145 14.25 -20.96 -26.86
CA TYR A 145 13.60 -20.59 -28.11
C TYR A 145 13.07 -21.85 -28.81
N SER A 146 11.79 -22.12 -28.66
CA SER A 146 11.13 -23.09 -29.53
C SER A 146 11.03 -22.49 -30.93
N ARG A 147 11.62 -23.17 -31.91
CA ARG A 147 11.77 -22.71 -33.30
C ARG A 147 10.46 -22.62 -34.10
N GLN A 148 9.31 -22.96 -33.51
CA GLN A 148 8.02 -23.01 -34.21
C GLN A 148 6.96 -22.21 -33.45
N LEU A 149 6.68 -21.00 -33.95
CA LEU A 149 5.49 -20.23 -33.61
C LEU A 149 4.34 -20.69 -34.52
N PRO A 150 3.13 -20.94 -33.98
CA PRO A 150 1.94 -21.13 -34.81
C PRO A 150 1.77 -19.95 -35.77
N GLU A 151 1.48 -20.24 -37.05
CA GLU A 151 1.41 -19.24 -38.11
C GLU A 151 0.33 -18.17 -37.84
N ASP A 152 -0.78 -18.59 -37.25
CA ASP A 152 -1.87 -17.73 -36.80
C ASP A 152 -1.42 -16.77 -35.68
N PHE A 153 -0.63 -17.24 -34.72
CA PHE A 153 -0.08 -16.39 -33.65
C PHE A 153 0.96 -15.40 -34.20
N ALA A 154 1.85 -15.86 -35.08
CA ALA A 154 2.81 -14.99 -35.76
C ALA A 154 2.12 -13.90 -36.61
N SER A 155 1.01 -14.25 -37.26
CA SER A 155 0.16 -13.31 -37.98
C SER A 155 -0.41 -12.27 -37.03
N LEU A 156 -0.99 -12.68 -35.90
CA LEU A 156 -1.54 -11.76 -34.90
C LEU A 156 -0.49 -10.85 -34.24
N LEU A 157 0.77 -11.28 -34.13
CA LEU A 157 1.88 -10.46 -33.62
C LEU A 157 2.33 -9.37 -34.59
N THR A 158 2.22 -9.63 -35.89
CA THR A 158 2.66 -8.71 -36.96
C THR A 158 1.51 -7.88 -37.52
N MET A 159 0.27 -8.27 -37.25
CA MET A 159 -0.93 -7.55 -37.63
C MET A 159 -0.99 -6.23 -36.85
N SER A 160 -0.74 -5.12 -37.54
CA SER A 160 -0.91 -3.77 -37.02
C SER A 160 -2.13 -3.13 -37.71
N PRO A 161 -3.36 -3.47 -37.27
CA PRO A 161 -4.54 -2.87 -37.86
C PRO A 161 -4.47 -1.36 -37.63
N PHE A 162 -4.55 -0.58 -38.71
CA PHE A 162 -4.56 0.89 -38.66
C PHE A 162 -3.31 1.53 -38.02
N GLY A 163 -2.14 0.87 -38.10
CA GLY A 163 -0.89 1.38 -37.51
C GLY A 163 -0.86 1.33 -35.98
N GLN A 164 -1.82 0.64 -35.36
CA GLN A 164 -1.88 0.44 -33.92
C GLN A 164 -1.07 -0.79 -33.50
N MET A 165 -0.79 -0.89 -32.21
CA MET A 165 -0.11 -2.04 -31.62
C MET A 165 -0.86 -3.34 -31.95
N ALA A 166 -0.11 -4.41 -32.19
CA ALA A 166 -0.66 -5.71 -32.52
C ALA A 166 -1.66 -6.20 -31.44
N PRO A 167 -2.79 -6.83 -31.79
CA PRO A 167 -3.84 -7.19 -30.82
C PRO A 167 -3.35 -7.97 -29.61
N ILE A 168 -2.43 -8.92 -29.81
CA ILE A 168 -1.90 -9.71 -28.69
C ILE A 168 -1.01 -8.84 -27.79
N ALA A 169 -0.19 -7.95 -28.37
CA ALA A 169 0.62 -7.02 -27.59
C ALA A 169 -0.25 -6.04 -26.80
N ASN A 170 -1.34 -5.55 -27.40
CA ASN A 170 -2.32 -4.71 -26.74
C ASN A 170 -3.04 -5.43 -25.60
N ALA A 171 -3.45 -6.68 -25.83
CA ALA A 171 -4.04 -7.52 -24.80
C ALA A 171 -3.11 -7.68 -23.59
N LEU A 172 -1.85 -8.03 -23.85
CA LEU A 172 -0.85 -8.21 -22.81
C LEU A 172 -0.58 -6.90 -22.05
N LEU A 173 -0.51 -5.75 -22.74
CA LEU A 173 -0.33 -4.45 -22.11
C LEU A 173 -1.47 -4.11 -21.15
N GLN A 174 -2.72 -4.24 -21.59
CA GLN A 174 -3.88 -3.91 -20.75
C GLN A 174 -4.04 -4.86 -19.56
N VAL A 175 -3.75 -6.15 -19.76
CA VAL A 175 -3.70 -7.11 -18.64
C VAL A 175 -2.56 -6.75 -17.68
N GLY A 176 -1.41 -6.32 -18.19
CA GLY A 176 -0.32 -5.75 -17.40
C GLY A 176 -0.78 -4.58 -16.53
N GLU A 177 -1.43 -3.60 -17.11
CA GLU A 177 -1.94 -2.39 -16.44
C GLU A 177 -2.99 -2.71 -15.38
N ALA A 178 -3.95 -3.58 -15.71
CA ALA A 178 -4.95 -4.05 -14.77
C ALA A 178 -4.33 -4.81 -13.59
N THR A 179 -3.35 -5.68 -13.86
CA THR A 179 -2.64 -6.46 -12.84
C THR A 179 -1.80 -5.57 -11.93
N ALA A 180 -1.05 -4.62 -12.50
CA ALA A 180 -0.28 -3.65 -11.73
C ALA A 180 -1.19 -2.84 -10.80
N THR A 181 -2.34 -2.38 -11.32
CA THR A 181 -3.29 -1.58 -10.54
C THR A 181 -3.96 -2.40 -9.44
N ALA A 182 -4.45 -3.61 -9.75
CA ALA A 182 -5.08 -4.50 -8.79
C ALA A 182 -4.08 -4.94 -7.69
N GLY A 183 -2.86 -5.29 -8.08
CA GLY A 183 -1.78 -5.62 -7.14
C GLY A 183 -1.42 -4.43 -6.24
N ARG A 184 -1.40 -3.21 -6.78
CA ARG A 184 -1.21 -1.99 -5.97
C ARG A 184 -2.37 -1.78 -4.99
N GLN A 185 -3.62 -1.95 -5.42
CA GLN A 185 -4.79 -1.83 -4.53
C GLN A 185 -4.71 -2.84 -3.38
N LEU A 186 -4.32 -4.08 -3.68
CA LEU A 186 -4.08 -5.10 -2.66
C LEU A 186 -2.98 -4.70 -1.67
N LEU A 187 -1.88 -4.10 -2.13
CA LEU A 187 -0.83 -3.60 -1.25
C LEU A 187 -1.32 -2.43 -0.39
N LYS A 188 -2.05 -1.48 -0.98
CA LYS A 188 -2.57 -0.30 -0.28
C LYS A 188 -3.52 -0.69 0.86
N SER A 189 -4.37 -1.69 0.68
CA SER A 189 -5.32 -2.11 1.72
C SER A 189 -4.67 -2.65 2.99
N VAL A 190 -3.37 -2.98 2.95
CA VAL A 190 -2.61 -3.48 4.10
C VAL A 190 -1.42 -2.60 4.49
N VAL A 191 -0.99 -1.66 3.65
CA VAL A 191 0.17 -0.78 3.92
C VAL A 191 -0.22 0.66 4.21
N ASP A 192 -1.28 1.14 3.56
CA ASP A 192 -1.59 2.56 3.63
C ASP A 192 -2.35 2.85 4.93
N PHE A 193 -1.83 3.76 5.74
CA PHE A 193 -2.45 4.14 7.00
C PHE A 193 -2.18 5.60 7.35
N GLU A 194 -2.99 6.10 8.28
CA GLU A 194 -2.86 7.40 8.91
C GLU A 194 -2.90 7.22 10.43
N ILE A 195 -1.94 7.81 11.13
CA ILE A 195 -1.89 7.89 12.59
C ILE A 195 -2.23 9.32 12.98
N HIS A 196 -3.27 9.50 13.79
CA HIS A 196 -3.66 10.77 14.37
C HIS A 196 -3.47 10.71 15.88
N THR A 197 -2.66 11.61 16.44
CA THR A 197 -2.50 11.70 17.89
C THR A 197 -2.69 13.13 18.38
N LEU A 198 -3.40 13.26 19.50
CA LEU A 198 -3.52 14.51 20.22
C LEU A 198 -2.55 14.50 21.39
N ILE A 199 -1.57 15.39 21.36
CA ILE A 199 -0.48 15.43 22.33
C ILE A 199 -0.31 16.81 22.94
N ALA A 200 0.15 16.84 24.18
CA ALA A 200 0.60 18.06 24.85
C ALA A 200 1.95 17.76 25.49
N VAL A 201 2.92 18.67 25.33
CA VAL A 201 4.26 18.49 25.87
C VAL A 201 4.45 19.55 26.95
N PRO A 202 4.46 19.19 28.25
CA PRO A 202 4.72 20.14 29.31
C PRO A 202 6.14 20.71 29.19
N GLN A 203 6.46 21.70 30.00
CA GLN A 203 7.82 22.20 30.07
C GLN A 203 8.80 21.07 30.44
N GLN A 204 9.85 20.94 29.63
CA GLN A 204 10.88 19.90 29.80
C GLN A 204 12.11 20.47 30.50
N ASP A 205 12.81 19.63 31.26
CA ASP A 205 14.21 19.91 31.62
C ASP A 205 15.07 19.77 30.36
N PRO A 206 15.76 20.83 29.88
CA PRO A 206 16.63 20.75 28.71
C PRO A 206 17.72 19.69 28.81
N LYS A 207 18.12 19.29 30.03
CA LYS A 207 19.10 18.22 30.27
C LYS A 207 18.49 16.82 30.13
N GLY A 208 17.17 16.70 30.24
CA GLY A 208 16.44 15.43 30.09
C GLY A 208 16.12 15.08 28.63
N LEU A 209 16.18 16.04 27.71
CA LEU A 209 15.89 15.83 26.30
C LEU A 209 16.98 14.98 25.62
N ALA A 210 16.56 13.81 25.15
CA ALA A 210 17.38 12.96 24.29
C ALA A 210 17.40 13.50 22.85
N ASP A 211 18.27 12.93 22.01
CA ASP A 211 18.30 13.22 20.58
C ASP A 211 16.97 12.84 19.89
N LEU A 212 16.31 11.80 20.43
CA LEU A 212 14.99 11.35 20.02
C LEU A 212 14.17 10.98 21.26
N ASN A 213 13.08 11.71 21.49
CA ASN A 213 12.14 11.54 22.58
C ASN A 213 10.91 10.82 22.03
N VAL A 214 10.78 9.53 22.33
CA VAL A 214 9.78 8.65 21.71
C VAL A 214 8.40 8.95 22.28
N LEU A 215 7.42 9.25 21.44
CA LEU A 215 6.03 9.35 21.85
C LEU A 215 5.36 7.98 21.77
N PHE A 216 5.51 7.33 20.62
CA PHE A 216 4.97 6.01 20.31
C PHE A 216 6.00 5.21 19.53
N ASP A 217 6.19 3.94 19.88
CA ASP A 217 7.08 3.02 19.18
C ASP A 217 6.46 1.64 19.15
N ALA A 218 6.20 1.13 17.95
CA ALA A 218 5.53 -0.12 17.70
C ALA A 218 6.40 -1.03 16.84
N ARG A 219 6.60 -2.27 17.27
CA ARG A 219 7.38 -3.29 16.55
C ARG A 219 6.51 -4.50 16.24
N TYR A 220 6.60 -4.98 15.00
CA TYR A 220 5.97 -6.23 14.60
C TYR A 220 6.88 -7.40 14.97
N GLU A 221 6.35 -8.33 15.76
CA GLU A 221 7.10 -9.45 16.32
C GLU A 221 7.80 -10.30 15.25
N GLY A 222 9.06 -10.67 15.50
CA GLY A 222 9.84 -11.54 14.62
C GLY A 222 10.24 -10.91 13.28
N THR A 223 10.07 -9.59 13.11
CA THR A 223 10.44 -8.87 11.89
C THR A 223 11.19 -7.56 12.19
N THR A 224 11.65 -6.88 11.14
CA THR A 224 12.21 -5.52 11.24
C THR A 224 11.16 -4.42 11.14
N MET A 225 9.86 -4.76 10.98
CA MET A 225 8.84 -3.73 10.81
C MET A 225 8.66 -2.94 12.09
N ARG A 226 8.71 -1.62 11.96
CA ARG A 226 8.64 -0.70 13.10
C ARG A 226 8.05 0.64 12.71
N LEU A 227 7.23 1.19 13.59
CA LEU A 227 6.65 2.53 13.47
C LEU A 227 7.03 3.32 14.70
N THR A 228 7.66 4.48 14.52
CA THR A 228 8.06 5.35 15.62
C THR A 228 7.59 6.78 15.35
N LEU A 229 6.80 7.33 16.25
CA LEU A 229 6.50 8.75 16.31
C LEU A 229 7.23 9.34 17.51
N ALA A 230 8.02 10.38 17.28
CA ALA A 230 8.91 10.96 18.28
C ALA A 230 9.05 12.46 18.10
N LEU A 231 9.69 13.10 19.06
CA LEU A 231 10.17 14.48 18.95
C LEU A 231 11.69 14.49 19.04
N ASP A 232 12.37 15.24 18.18
CA ASP A 232 13.82 15.41 18.32
C ASP A 232 14.19 16.28 19.54
N ARG A 233 15.48 16.54 19.74
CA ARG A 233 15.97 17.39 20.84
C ARG A 233 15.44 18.83 20.80
N GLN A 234 15.02 19.32 19.63
CA GLN A 234 14.39 20.63 19.46
C GLN A 234 12.85 20.55 19.57
N LEU A 235 12.33 19.39 19.97
CA LEU A 235 10.91 19.07 20.01
C LEU A 235 10.23 19.16 18.64
N LYS A 236 10.96 18.93 17.55
CA LYS A 236 10.35 18.80 16.21
C LYS A 236 9.80 17.40 16.03
N PRO A 237 8.56 17.26 15.52
CA PRO A 237 8.01 15.96 15.17
C PRO A 237 8.90 15.17 14.20
N VAL A 238 9.07 13.89 14.48
CA VAL A 238 9.79 12.91 13.66
C VAL A 238 8.92 11.67 13.53
N PHE A 239 8.74 11.20 12.30
CA PHE A 239 8.09 9.94 12.01
C PHE A 239 9.09 9.01 11.31
N VAL A 240 9.29 7.83 11.88
CA VAL A 240 10.15 6.78 11.34
C VAL A 240 9.30 5.55 11.05
N ALA A 241 9.49 4.98 9.87
CA ALA A 241 8.89 3.72 9.50
C ALA A 241 9.96 2.80 8.93
N GLN A 242 10.14 1.64 9.54
CA GLN A 242 11.00 0.58 9.03
C GLN A 242 10.12 -0.51 8.43
N GLY A 243 10.42 -0.85 7.18
CA GLY A 243 9.71 -1.88 6.45
C GLY A 243 10.22 -3.26 6.78
N LEU A 244 9.46 -4.24 6.32
CA LEU A 244 9.82 -5.65 6.39
C LEU A 244 11.13 -5.98 5.66
N GLN A 245 11.46 -5.17 4.64
CA GLN A 245 12.71 -5.28 3.89
C GLN A 245 13.93 -4.76 4.67
N GLY A 246 13.74 -4.23 5.88
CA GLY A 246 14.78 -3.58 6.68
C GLY A 246 15.08 -2.14 6.29
N VAL A 247 14.54 -1.65 5.17
CA VAL A 247 14.64 -0.25 4.73
C VAL A 247 13.84 0.65 5.66
N ALA A 248 14.43 1.76 6.09
CA ALA A 248 13.78 2.75 6.94
C ALA A 248 13.56 4.07 6.19
N ALA A 249 12.41 4.68 6.40
CA ALA A 249 12.09 6.04 6.01
C ALA A 249 12.03 6.92 7.26
N THR A 250 12.51 8.15 7.16
CA THR A 250 12.42 9.14 8.24
C THR A 250 11.91 10.45 7.69
N VAL A 251 10.80 10.92 8.24
CA VAL A 251 10.25 12.25 7.99
C VAL A 251 10.50 13.10 9.21
N ARG A 252 11.12 14.26 9.03
CA ARG A 252 11.32 15.26 10.08
C ARG A 252 10.53 16.51 9.74
N ALA A 253 9.92 17.12 10.74
CA ALA A 253 9.30 18.43 10.57
C ALA A 253 10.36 19.48 10.21
N ASP A 254 10.03 20.34 9.25
CA ASP A 254 10.87 21.46 8.80
C ASP A 254 10.82 22.67 9.75
N ARG A 255 9.89 22.66 10.71
CA ARG A 255 9.61 23.76 11.65
C ARG A 255 9.37 23.27 13.07
N LEU A 256 9.48 24.19 14.02
CA LEU A 256 9.14 23.98 15.43
C LEU A 256 7.62 24.06 15.62
N ALA A 257 7.12 23.34 16.63
CA ALA A 257 5.77 23.48 17.14
C ALA A 257 5.79 24.26 18.47
N ASP A 258 4.71 24.99 18.74
CA ASP A 258 4.56 25.76 19.98
C ASP A 258 3.83 24.95 21.03
N TRP A 259 4.57 24.11 21.77
CA TRP A 259 4.05 23.19 22.77
C TRP A 259 3.38 23.84 24.00
N ARG A 260 3.12 25.15 23.99
CA ARG A 260 2.27 25.84 24.98
C ARG A 260 0.79 25.46 24.85
N GLU A 261 0.41 24.83 23.75
CA GLU A 261 -0.91 24.23 23.56
C GLU A 261 -0.82 22.75 23.14
N ALA A 262 -1.96 22.06 23.19
CA ALA A 262 -2.05 20.73 22.63
C ALA A 262 -2.01 20.79 21.09
N HIS A 263 -1.39 19.78 20.47
CA HIS A 263 -1.26 19.66 19.03
C HIS A 263 -1.80 18.34 18.53
N HIS A 264 -2.43 18.39 17.36
CA HIS A 264 -2.77 17.22 16.58
C HIS A 264 -1.59 16.88 15.66
N LEU A 265 -0.89 15.79 15.96
CA LEU A 265 0.06 15.19 15.03
C LEU A 265 -0.65 14.20 14.10
N HIS A 266 -0.33 14.28 12.82
CA HIS A 266 -0.80 13.37 11.80
C HIS A 266 0.41 12.80 11.04
N ALA A 267 0.56 11.49 11.03
CA ALA A 267 1.57 10.79 10.26
C ALA A 267 0.89 9.83 9.27
N ALA A 268 1.30 9.83 8.01
CA ALA A 268 0.72 8.99 6.98
C ALA A 268 1.78 8.19 6.23
N CYS A 269 1.42 6.97 5.82
CA CYS A 269 2.16 6.12 4.91
C CYS A 269 1.24 5.76 3.74
N CYS A 270 1.66 6.04 2.50
CA CYS A 270 0.83 5.75 1.32
C CYS A 270 1.66 5.29 0.12
N ILE A 271 1.31 4.15 -0.47
CA ILE A 271 1.83 3.68 -1.75
C ILE A 271 1.21 4.53 -2.88
N GLN A 272 2.09 5.14 -3.68
CA GLN A 272 1.77 5.97 -4.85
C GLN A 272 1.52 5.11 -6.10
N GLU A 273 1.14 5.73 -7.21
CA GLU A 273 0.82 5.04 -8.46
C GLU A 273 2.01 4.32 -9.10
N ASP A 274 3.22 4.85 -8.89
CA ASP A 274 4.51 4.30 -9.35
C ASP A 274 5.13 3.31 -8.36
N PHE A 275 4.36 2.86 -7.36
CA PHE A 275 4.80 2.03 -6.24
C PHE A 275 5.78 2.70 -5.27
N ALA A 276 6.12 3.99 -5.43
CA ALA A 276 6.87 4.70 -4.40
C ALA A 276 6.04 4.79 -3.11
N THR A 277 6.67 4.69 -1.93
CA THR A 277 5.98 4.98 -0.67
C THR A 277 6.24 6.42 -0.26
N ARG A 278 5.15 7.17 -0.08
CA ARG A 278 5.18 8.51 0.49
C ARG A 278 4.93 8.43 1.99
N PHE A 279 5.80 9.05 2.77
CA PHE A 279 5.53 9.33 4.18
C PHE A 279 5.30 10.82 4.36
N GLU A 280 4.33 11.16 5.18
CA GLU A 280 3.95 12.54 5.47
C GLU A 280 3.81 12.75 6.96
N LEU A 281 4.19 13.94 7.42
CA LEU A 281 4.03 14.38 8.79
C LEU A 281 3.37 15.76 8.77
N ALA A 282 2.32 15.92 9.54
CA ALA A 282 1.56 17.15 9.67
C ALA A 282 1.30 17.50 11.15
N VAL A 283 1.20 18.79 11.42
CA VAL A 283 0.84 19.36 12.72
C VAL A 283 -0.36 20.26 12.50
N ASP A 284 -1.44 20.01 13.22
CA ASP A 284 -2.70 20.77 13.15
C ASP A 284 -3.23 20.93 11.71
N GLY A 285 -3.13 19.85 10.93
CA GLY A 285 -3.53 19.82 9.52
C GLY A 285 -2.55 20.45 8.53
N GLN A 286 -1.45 21.06 8.98
CA GLN A 286 -0.41 21.57 8.10
C GLN A 286 0.70 20.53 7.90
N VAL A 287 1.00 20.19 6.65
CA VAL A 287 2.12 19.31 6.32
C VAL A 287 3.44 20.02 6.64
N VAL A 288 4.22 19.44 7.56
CA VAL A 288 5.52 19.95 8.02
C VAL A 288 6.69 19.09 7.55
N GLY A 289 6.43 17.93 6.96
CA GLY A 289 7.48 17.06 6.42
C GLY A 289 6.93 16.03 5.46
N ARG A 290 7.72 15.71 4.44
CA ARG A 290 7.41 14.64 3.47
C ARG A 290 8.69 14.00 2.96
N VAL A 291 8.68 12.68 2.82
CA VAL A 291 9.74 11.93 2.13
C VAL A 291 9.11 10.91 1.18
N PHE A 292 9.82 10.63 0.09
CA PHE A 292 9.44 9.62 -0.88
C PHE A 292 10.52 8.55 -0.90
N VAL A 293 10.11 7.31 -0.70
CA VAL A 293 10.95 6.14 -0.90
C VAL A 293 10.58 5.58 -2.27
N PRO A 294 11.53 5.43 -3.21
CA PRO A 294 11.23 5.01 -4.58
C PRO A 294 10.74 3.55 -4.66
N GLU A 295 10.93 2.78 -3.59
CA GLU A 295 10.44 1.41 -3.46
C GLU A 295 9.28 1.35 -2.46
N PRO A 296 8.30 0.46 -2.66
CA PRO A 296 7.21 0.32 -1.72
C PRO A 296 7.73 -0.32 -0.44
N LEU A 297 7.68 0.46 0.63
CA LEU A 297 8.07 0.06 1.97
C LEU A 297 6.88 -0.63 2.63
N PHE A 298 7.02 -1.93 2.90
CA PHE A 298 5.92 -2.73 3.44
C PHE A 298 5.91 -2.62 4.96
N VAL A 299 4.90 -1.93 5.49
CA VAL A 299 4.57 -1.86 6.91
C VAL A 299 3.10 -2.20 7.06
N LEU A 300 2.74 -3.03 8.03
CA LEU A 300 1.35 -3.43 8.19
C LEU A 300 0.52 -2.32 8.84
N ALA A 301 -0.64 -2.03 8.25
CA ALA A 301 -1.63 -1.07 8.70
C ALA A 301 -2.57 -1.64 9.78
N ASP A 302 -2.09 -2.53 10.66
CA ASP A 302 -2.90 -3.13 11.74
C ASP A 302 -2.20 -2.93 13.10
N PRO A 303 -2.64 -1.98 13.94
CA PRO A 303 -1.99 -1.69 15.21
C PRO A 303 -2.05 -2.85 16.21
N LEU A 304 -3.04 -3.74 16.11
CA LEU A 304 -3.17 -4.86 17.05
C LEU A 304 -2.10 -5.91 16.85
N ASP A 305 -1.46 -5.90 15.69
CA ASP A 305 -0.46 -6.88 15.31
C ASP A 305 0.96 -6.47 15.76
N TYR A 306 1.08 -5.29 16.37
CA TYR A 306 2.31 -4.74 16.92
C TYR A 306 2.35 -4.87 18.44
N GLU A 307 3.55 -5.10 18.98
CA GLU A 307 3.89 -4.73 20.36
C GLU A 307 4.17 -3.23 20.37
N SER A 308 3.50 -2.45 21.22
CA SER A 308 3.66 -0.99 21.22
C SER A 308 3.97 -0.40 22.59
N TYR A 309 4.79 0.65 22.58
CA TYR A 309 5.17 1.42 23.76
C TYR A 309 4.86 2.89 23.57
N HIS A 310 4.43 3.51 24.66
CA HIS A 310 4.18 4.94 24.77
C HIS A 310 5.22 5.54 25.73
N ASN A 311 5.86 6.65 25.35
CA ASN A 311 6.93 7.28 26.13
C ASN A 311 8.18 6.42 26.38
N ARG A 312 8.46 5.47 25.50
CA ARG A 312 9.64 4.60 25.56
C ARG A 312 9.83 3.94 24.21
N SER A 313 11.09 3.71 23.84
CA SER A 313 11.40 2.83 22.72
C SER A 313 11.27 1.35 23.11
N VAL A 314 10.80 0.51 22.18
CA VAL A 314 10.68 -0.95 22.35
C VAL A 314 11.98 -1.56 22.90
N ASP A 315 13.13 -1.15 22.33
CA ASP A 315 14.47 -1.65 22.70
C ASP A 315 15.20 -0.72 23.68
N GLY A 316 14.56 0.37 24.11
CA GLY A 316 15.17 1.42 24.92
C GLY A 316 14.82 1.31 26.41
N ALA A 317 15.67 1.91 27.23
CA ALA A 317 15.34 2.20 28.61
C ALA A 317 14.21 3.25 28.70
N PRO A 318 13.50 3.35 29.83
CA PRO A 318 12.63 4.47 30.10
C PRO A 318 13.37 5.81 29.90
N GLN A 319 12.69 6.78 29.28
CA GLN A 319 13.28 8.08 28.94
C GLN A 319 12.90 9.15 29.97
N ASN A 320 13.81 10.10 30.19
CA ASN A 320 13.55 11.28 31.01
C ASN A 320 12.78 12.35 30.23
N PHE A 321 11.61 11.99 29.72
CA PHE A 321 10.74 12.85 28.91
C PHE A 321 9.31 12.72 29.41
N SER A 322 8.58 13.83 29.39
CA SER A 322 7.16 13.85 29.78
C SER A 322 6.30 14.34 28.63
N PHE A 323 5.17 13.69 28.39
CA PHE A 323 4.12 14.22 27.51
C PHE A 323 2.77 13.66 27.91
N ALA A 324 1.72 14.36 27.53
CA ALA A 324 0.36 13.87 27.67
C ALA A 324 -0.22 13.48 26.31
N VAL A 325 -1.03 12.42 26.31
CA VAL A 325 -1.79 11.96 25.14
C VAL A 325 -3.28 11.94 25.44
N GLY A 326 -4.08 12.54 24.56
CA GLY A 326 -5.53 12.56 24.66
C GLY A 326 -6.19 11.51 23.78
N HIS A 327 -5.73 11.40 22.55
CA HIS A 327 -6.27 10.48 21.54
C HIS A 327 -5.13 9.89 20.71
N VAL A 328 -5.27 8.62 20.34
CA VAL A 328 -4.46 7.93 19.33
C VAL A 328 -5.42 7.16 18.45
N LEU A 329 -5.44 7.47 17.17
CA LEU A 329 -6.25 6.80 16.16
C LEU A 329 -5.30 6.32 15.07
N MET A 330 -5.44 5.07 14.65
CA MET A 330 -4.81 4.57 13.44
C MET A 330 -5.92 4.14 12.49
N LEU A 331 -5.90 4.69 11.29
CA LEU A 331 -6.92 4.49 10.27
C LEU A 331 -6.27 3.89 9.04
N ASN A 332 -6.93 2.89 8.46
CA ASN A 332 -6.56 2.39 7.14
C ASN A 332 -6.97 3.44 6.08
N SER A 333 -6.24 3.51 4.98
CA SER A 333 -6.48 4.50 3.92
C SER A 333 -7.73 4.26 3.09
N ASP A 334 -8.38 3.10 3.23
CA ASP A 334 -9.66 2.76 2.58
C ASP A 334 -10.83 3.63 3.08
N ILE A 335 -10.60 4.53 4.06
CA ILE A 335 -11.58 5.55 4.45
C ILE A 335 -11.77 6.57 3.33
N ASP A 336 -13.03 6.93 3.08
CA ASP A 336 -13.37 7.96 2.12
C ASP A 336 -12.93 9.37 2.59
N LEU A 337 -12.86 10.30 1.64
CA LEU A 337 -12.43 11.68 1.88
C LEU A 337 -13.28 12.39 2.95
N MET A 338 -14.58 12.12 3.03
CA MET A 338 -15.47 12.73 4.02
C MET A 338 -15.17 12.19 5.42
N THR A 339 -14.93 10.89 5.54
CA THR A 339 -14.50 10.28 6.81
C THR A 339 -13.17 10.87 7.29
N ARG A 340 -12.19 11.03 6.38
CA ARG A 340 -10.92 11.69 6.72
C ARG A 340 -11.11 13.13 7.19
N ALA A 341 -11.94 13.91 6.50
CA ALA A 341 -12.25 15.28 6.91
C ALA A 341 -12.92 15.34 8.30
N ARG A 342 -13.83 14.41 8.61
CA ARG A 342 -14.47 14.31 9.93
C ARG A 342 -13.47 14.00 11.04
N VAL A 343 -12.49 13.13 10.78
CA VAL A 343 -11.42 12.83 11.75
C VAL A 343 -10.58 14.08 12.02
N MET A 344 -10.21 14.83 10.98
CA MET A 344 -9.47 16.08 11.15
C MET A 344 -10.24 17.11 11.99
N LEU A 345 -11.54 17.27 11.72
CA LEU A 345 -12.40 18.17 12.49
C LEU A 345 -12.53 17.69 13.95
N PHE A 346 -12.77 16.39 14.17
CA PHE A 346 -12.81 15.80 15.50
C PHE A 346 -11.52 16.06 16.29
N MET A 347 -10.35 15.83 15.68
CA MET A 347 -9.06 16.06 16.33
C MET A 347 -8.86 17.53 16.66
N ASN A 348 -9.25 18.45 15.76
CA ASN A 348 -9.16 19.88 16.02
C ASN A 348 -10.11 20.35 17.14
N GLU A 349 -11.35 19.88 17.18
CA GLU A 349 -12.29 20.18 18.27
C GLU A 349 -11.75 19.69 19.63
N LYS A 350 -11.19 18.48 19.68
CA LYS A 350 -10.58 17.93 20.90
C LYS A 350 -9.34 18.70 21.33
N ARG A 351 -8.53 19.15 20.37
CA ARG A 351 -7.36 20.00 20.61
C ARG A 351 -7.71 21.33 21.26
N GLN A 352 -8.79 21.97 20.80
CA GLN A 352 -9.25 23.27 21.29
C GLN A 352 -10.00 23.18 22.62
N ASN A 353 -10.32 21.98 23.11
CA ASN A 353 -11.05 21.80 24.36
C ASN A 353 -10.09 21.77 25.56
N PRO A 354 -10.03 22.80 26.43
CA PRO A 354 -9.15 22.81 27.60
C PRO A 354 -9.48 21.70 28.60
N GLU A 355 -10.73 21.22 28.60
CA GLU A 355 -11.24 20.15 29.47
C GLU A 355 -10.98 18.74 28.90
N GLN A 356 -10.31 18.65 27.75
CA GLN A 356 -9.97 17.36 27.15
C GLN A 356 -9.10 16.55 28.12
N ALA A 357 -9.59 15.39 28.53
CA ALA A 357 -8.83 14.50 29.39
C ALA A 357 -7.65 13.91 28.60
N MET A 358 -6.48 13.92 29.23
CA MET A 358 -5.24 13.37 28.71
C MET A 358 -4.55 12.51 29.76
N ILE A 359 -3.77 11.53 29.31
CA ILE A 359 -2.89 10.73 30.16
C ILE A 359 -1.50 11.34 30.06
N LEU A 360 -1.04 11.96 31.14
CA LEU A 360 0.31 12.50 31.29
C LEU A 360 1.25 11.39 31.75
N TYR A 361 2.25 11.08 30.92
CA TYR A 361 3.41 10.28 31.31
C TYR A 361 4.46 11.22 31.91
N GLY A 362 4.84 10.96 33.16
CA GLY A 362 5.98 11.62 33.77
C GLY A 362 7.32 11.03 33.30
N PRO A 363 8.44 11.55 33.80
CA PRO A 363 9.76 10.99 33.53
C PRO A 363 9.85 9.50 33.87
N ASN A 364 10.55 8.73 33.05
CA ASN A 364 10.77 7.28 33.21
C ASN A 364 9.49 6.44 33.28
N SER A 365 8.36 7.01 32.87
CA SER A 365 7.05 6.36 32.90
C SER A 365 6.62 6.04 31.48
N PHE A 366 5.98 4.89 31.26
CA PHE A 366 5.62 4.45 29.92
C PHE A 366 4.33 3.63 29.93
N GLY A 367 3.67 3.57 28.77
CA GLY A 367 2.60 2.63 28.49
C GLY A 367 3.12 1.48 27.64
N HIS A 368 2.61 0.27 27.87
CA HIS A 368 2.91 -0.91 27.07
C HIS A 368 1.61 -1.57 26.63
N SER A 369 1.44 -1.80 25.35
CA SER A 369 0.34 -2.59 24.81
C SER A 369 0.91 -3.84 24.15
N PRO A 370 0.70 -5.02 24.77
CA PRO A 370 1.06 -6.28 24.15
C PRO A 370 0.34 -6.48 22.82
N ARG A 371 0.93 -7.29 21.95
CA ARG A 371 0.28 -7.70 20.70
C ARG A 371 -1.08 -8.35 20.98
N GLY A 372 -2.05 -8.04 20.13
CA GLY A 372 -3.39 -8.62 20.11
C GLY A 372 -4.38 -7.97 21.07
N THR A 373 -3.97 -6.94 21.81
CA THR A 373 -4.86 -6.19 22.70
C THR A 373 -4.83 -4.69 22.40
N LYS A 374 -5.88 -4.00 22.84
CA LYS A 374 -5.95 -2.53 22.91
C LYS A 374 -5.65 -2.02 24.32
N ASP A 375 -5.49 -2.94 25.26
CA ASP A 375 -5.23 -2.61 26.65
C ASP A 375 -3.81 -2.05 26.79
N LEU A 376 -3.68 -1.04 27.63
CA LEU A 376 -2.44 -0.33 27.87
C LEU A 376 -2.04 -0.50 29.34
N GLU A 377 -0.94 -1.18 29.58
CA GLU A 377 -0.33 -1.34 30.88
C GLU A 377 0.55 -0.13 31.18
N LEU A 378 0.23 0.61 32.23
CA LEU A 378 0.95 1.83 32.61
C LEU A 378 2.00 1.51 33.68
N THR A 379 3.24 1.95 33.45
CA THR A 379 4.37 1.79 34.38
C THR A 379 4.92 3.16 34.77
N GLY A 380 5.22 3.35 36.06
CA GLY A 380 5.79 4.59 36.59
C GLY A 380 4.73 5.59 37.07
N SER A 381 5.04 6.88 36.97
CA SER A 381 4.16 7.99 37.34
C SER A 381 3.33 8.44 36.14
N TYR A 382 2.04 8.21 36.21
CA TYR A 382 1.07 8.71 35.25
C TYR A 382 -0.10 9.39 35.95
N ARG A 383 -0.67 10.40 35.30
CA ARG A 383 -1.83 11.13 35.82
C ARG A 383 -2.84 11.35 34.70
N ARG A 384 -4.12 11.34 35.06
CA ARG A 384 -5.19 11.79 34.15
C ARG A 384 -5.47 13.25 34.47
N GLU A 385 -5.18 14.12 33.53
CA GLU A 385 -5.29 15.58 33.69
C GLU A 385 -6.07 16.18 32.53
N LYS A 386 -6.56 17.41 32.71
CA LYS A 386 -7.14 18.17 31.62
C LYS A 386 -6.01 18.77 30.78
N ALA A 387 -6.25 18.99 29.49
CA ALA A 387 -5.27 19.59 28.59
C ALA A 387 -4.72 20.92 29.13
N ALA A 388 -5.57 21.77 29.73
CA ALA A 388 -5.13 23.01 30.35
C ALA A 388 -4.16 22.79 31.53
N ASP A 389 -4.42 21.79 32.38
CA ASP A 389 -3.62 21.52 33.58
C ASP A 389 -2.22 20.97 33.23
N VAL A 390 -2.13 20.15 32.16
CA VAL A 390 -0.85 19.61 31.67
C VAL A 390 0.12 20.74 31.26
N LEU A 391 -0.43 21.82 30.72
CA LEU A 391 0.35 22.93 30.16
C LEU A 391 0.69 24.02 31.19
N VAL A 392 0.06 23.99 32.37
CA VAL A 392 0.30 24.95 33.45
C VAL A 392 1.59 24.57 34.20
N GLN A 393 2.47 25.56 34.42
CA GLN A 393 3.71 25.34 35.12
C GLN A 393 3.46 25.12 36.64
N PRO A 394 4.10 24.11 37.25
CA PRO A 394 4.20 24.06 38.71
C PRO A 394 5.13 25.19 39.18
N GLY A 395 4.56 26.36 39.48
CA GLY A 395 5.31 27.52 40.00
C GLY A 395 4.84 28.91 39.57
N SER A 396 3.78 29.02 38.76
CA SER A 396 3.23 30.31 38.29
C SER A 396 1.96 30.77 39.01
N ALA A 397 1.78 30.39 40.29
CA ALA A 397 0.68 30.84 41.15
C ALA A 397 1.20 31.68 42.32
#